data_AF-A0A1J4RXQ4-F1
#
_entry.id   AF-A0A1J4RXQ4-F1
#
_cell.length_a   1.000
_cell.length_b   1.000
_cell.length_c   1.000
_cell.angle_alpha   90.00
_cell.angle_beta   90.00
_cell.angle_gamma   90.00
#
_symmetry.space_group_name_H-M   'P 1'
#
loop_
_entity.id
_entity.type
_entity.pdbx_description
1 polymer ?
#
loop_
_entity_poly.entity_id
_entity_poly.type
_entity_poly.pdbx_seq_one_letter_code
_entity_poly.pdbx_strand_id
1 'polypeptide(L)'
;MLIIHGEDTITSYNKLSQAIVSFKNRGIEVVIKEATEVDPTSLRQEAQSTNLFGDSKCLIIKDLLSGNKVKQKDLLVDILLQSGGTNIILFETKKISDTALKPFSEAKIESYHINPVIFKFLDFLRPGNAKNLLAGWNRLIVLNHEPEYVFAMVVRQIRLLIQAKSGPSYLKLSPYPKKLIVTQATLFDLFHLLDLHQILYQIDKKIKTGTSVLPMDQLLLQFFLKV
;
A
#
# COMPACT_ATOMS: atom_id res chain seq x y z
N MET A 1 -21.94 5.71 3.94
CA MET A 1 -20.75 5.75 3.05
C MET A 1 -19.51 5.32 3.82
N LEU A 2 -18.57 4.65 3.15
CA LEU A 2 -17.25 4.28 3.68
C LEU A 2 -16.17 4.95 2.84
N ILE A 3 -15.15 5.54 3.46
CA ILE A 3 -13.98 6.08 2.79
C ILE A 3 -12.75 5.31 3.29
N ILE A 4 -12.08 4.62 2.38
CA ILE A 4 -10.83 3.91 2.62
C ILE A 4 -9.74 4.71 1.94
N HIS A 5 -8.76 5.18 2.70
CA HIS A 5 -7.64 5.93 2.12
C HIS A 5 -6.34 5.68 2.84
N GLY A 6 -5.21 5.79 2.15
CA GLY A 6 -3.94 5.52 2.80
C GLY A 6 -2.75 5.38 1.88
N GLU A 7 -1.56 5.40 2.46
CA GLU A 7 -0.30 5.11 1.76
C GLU A 7 0.05 3.62 1.82
N ASP A 8 -0.51 2.89 2.79
CA ASP A 8 -0.43 1.43 2.85
C ASP A 8 -1.47 0.83 1.90
N THR A 9 -1.08 0.70 0.63
CA THR A 9 -1.95 0.21 -0.45
C THR A 9 -2.34 -1.24 -0.29
N ILE A 10 -1.50 -2.07 0.36
CA ILE A 10 -1.78 -3.49 0.55
C ILE A 10 -2.87 -3.66 1.60
N THR A 11 -2.69 -3.09 2.79
CA THR A 11 -3.66 -3.21 3.88
C THR A 11 -5.00 -2.57 3.51
N SER A 12 -4.98 -1.40 2.86
CA SER A 12 -6.20 -0.74 2.38
C SER A 12 -6.91 -1.53 1.28
N TYR A 13 -6.18 -2.13 0.33
CA TYR A 13 -6.77 -3.00 -0.70
C TYR A 13 -7.35 -4.28 -0.11
N ASN A 14 -6.67 -4.90 0.86
CA ASN A 14 -7.19 -6.08 1.57
C ASN A 14 -8.52 -5.74 2.27
N LYS A 15 -8.63 -4.57 2.90
CA LYS A 15 -9.88 -4.09 3.48
C LYS A 15 -10.98 -3.93 2.41
N LEU A 16 -10.67 -3.31 1.28
CA LEU A 16 -11.61 -3.14 0.18
C LEU A 16 -12.09 -4.51 -0.34
N SER A 17 -11.17 -5.46 -0.53
CA SER A 17 -11.47 -6.82 -0.97
C SER A 17 -12.41 -7.54 0.01
N GLN A 18 -12.13 -7.44 1.32
CA GLN A 18 -13.02 -7.96 2.37
C GLN A 18 -14.42 -7.33 2.32
N ALA A 19 -14.51 -6.02 2.10
CA ALA A 19 -15.78 -5.33 1.95
C ALA A 19 -16.56 -5.84 0.73
N ILE A 20 -15.90 -5.97 -0.43
CA ILE A 20 -16.50 -6.51 -1.66
C ILE A 20 -17.06 -7.91 -1.43
N VAL A 21 -16.29 -8.80 -0.81
CA VAL A 21 -16.74 -10.17 -0.49
C VAL A 21 -17.94 -10.15 0.45
N SER A 22 -17.91 -9.30 1.49
CA SER A 22 -19.03 -9.14 2.42
C SER A 22 -20.32 -8.64 1.74
N PHE A 23 -20.21 -7.73 0.77
CA PHE A 23 -21.37 -7.28 -0.02
C PHE A 23 -21.90 -8.39 -0.93
N LYS A 24 -21.04 -9.06 -1.68
CA LYS A 24 -21.42 -10.18 -2.56
C LYS A 24 -22.10 -11.32 -1.81
N ASN A 25 -21.61 -11.67 -0.62
CA ASN A 25 -22.21 -12.72 0.22
C ASN A 25 -23.60 -12.35 0.75
N ARG A 26 -23.94 -11.05 0.79
CA ARG A 26 -25.27 -10.54 1.14
C ARG A 26 -26.20 -10.38 -0.09
N GLY A 27 -25.76 -10.84 -1.27
CA GLY A 27 -26.51 -10.68 -2.51
C GLY A 27 -26.53 -9.24 -3.03
N ILE A 28 -25.63 -8.37 -2.55
CA ILE A 28 -25.56 -6.97 -2.97
C ILE A 28 -24.66 -6.89 -4.21
N GLU A 29 -25.19 -6.29 -5.28
CA GLU A 29 -24.44 -6.05 -6.52
C GLU A 29 -23.31 -5.05 -6.25
N VAL A 30 -22.10 -5.33 -6.72
CA VAL A 30 -20.95 -4.44 -6.53
C VAL A 30 -20.49 -3.89 -7.88
N VAL A 31 -20.57 -2.57 -8.05
CA VAL A 31 -20.10 -1.85 -9.24
C VAL A 31 -18.85 -1.06 -8.88
N ILE A 32 -17.79 -1.21 -9.66
CA ILE A 32 -16.49 -0.56 -9.45
C ILE A 32 -16.19 0.36 -10.62
N LYS A 33 -15.82 1.61 -10.34
CA LYS A 33 -15.45 2.62 -11.33
C LYS A 33 -14.18 3.36 -10.93
N GLU A 34 -13.37 3.70 -11.92
CA GLU A 34 -12.30 4.68 -11.77
C GLU A 34 -12.90 6.10 -11.89
N ALA A 35 -12.53 7.03 -11.02
CA ALA A 35 -13.10 8.39 -11.04
C ALA A 35 -12.90 9.14 -12.37
N THR A 36 -11.89 8.75 -13.16
CA THR A 36 -11.66 9.32 -14.50
C THR A 36 -12.68 8.87 -15.55
N GLU A 37 -13.38 7.78 -15.30
CA GLU A 37 -14.39 7.19 -16.19
C GLU A 37 -15.82 7.59 -15.79
N VAL A 38 -15.98 8.26 -14.65
CA VAL A 38 -17.27 8.68 -14.11
C VAL A 38 -17.62 10.07 -14.62
N ASP A 39 -18.83 10.21 -15.15
CA ASP A 39 -19.43 11.49 -15.48
C ASP A 39 -20.63 11.77 -14.55
N PRO A 40 -21.08 13.04 -14.43
CA PRO A 40 -22.17 13.39 -13.51
C PRO A 40 -23.50 12.67 -13.79
N THR A 41 -23.78 12.32 -15.04
CA THR A 41 -25.04 11.66 -15.42
C THR A 41 -25.02 10.20 -15.06
N SER A 42 -23.93 9.48 -15.38
CA SER A 42 -23.75 8.09 -14.97
C SER A 42 -23.70 7.96 -13.45
N LEU A 43 -23.04 8.90 -12.76
CA LEU A 43 -22.97 8.87 -11.30
C LEU A 43 -24.35 8.99 -10.63
N ARG A 44 -25.24 9.87 -11.11
CA ARG A 44 -26.59 10.01 -10.54
C ARG A 44 -27.42 8.73 -10.67
N GLN A 45 -27.22 7.98 -11.75
CA GLN A 45 -27.87 6.69 -11.96
C GLN A 45 -27.23 5.61 -11.09
N GLU A 46 -25.91 5.55 -11.05
CA GLU A 46 -25.17 4.52 -10.33
C GLU A 46 -25.19 4.70 -8.81
N ALA A 47 -25.36 5.93 -8.34
CA ALA A 47 -25.49 6.27 -6.92
C ALA A 47 -26.89 5.99 -6.36
N GLN A 48 -27.81 5.42 -7.14
CA GLN A 48 -29.07 4.88 -6.61
C GLN A 48 -28.81 3.60 -5.82
N SER A 49 -29.56 3.39 -4.75
CA SER A 49 -29.39 2.25 -3.83
C SER A 49 -29.87 0.91 -4.41
N THR A 50 -30.69 0.96 -5.45
CA THR A 50 -31.26 -0.21 -6.13
C THR A 50 -30.97 -0.19 -7.62
N ASN A 51 -30.81 -1.37 -8.22
CA ASN A 51 -30.74 -1.52 -9.67
C ASN A 51 -32.15 -1.54 -10.30
N LEU A 52 -32.23 -1.66 -11.63
CA LEU A 52 -33.51 -1.70 -12.36
C LEU A 52 -34.43 -2.86 -11.96
N PHE A 53 -33.89 -3.90 -11.31
CA PHE A 53 -34.61 -5.08 -10.86
C PHE A 53 -34.98 -5.02 -9.36
N GLY A 54 -34.62 -3.93 -8.67
CA GLY A 54 -34.88 -3.72 -7.25
C GLY A 54 -33.83 -4.32 -6.32
N ASP A 55 -32.74 -4.92 -6.83
CA ASP A 55 -31.67 -5.46 -6.00
C ASP A 55 -30.83 -4.34 -5.40
N SER A 56 -30.38 -4.55 -4.16
CA SER A 56 -29.48 -3.62 -3.49
C SER A 56 -28.11 -3.57 -4.18
N LYS A 57 -27.59 -2.35 -4.36
CA LYS A 57 -26.32 -2.09 -5.02
C LYS A 57 -25.32 -1.40 -4.09
N CYS A 58 -24.04 -1.67 -4.31
CA CYS A 58 -22.90 -0.97 -3.74
C CYS A 58 -22.05 -0.37 -4.87
N LEU A 59 -21.79 0.94 -4.81
CA LEU A 59 -20.92 1.64 -5.75
C LEU A 59 -19.55 1.89 -5.11
N ILE A 60 -18.49 1.50 -5.81
CA ILE A 60 -17.10 1.73 -5.41
C ILE A 60 -16.46 2.68 -6.44
N ILE A 61 -15.97 3.83 -5.97
CA ILE A 61 -15.27 4.80 -6.81
C ILE A 61 -13.82 4.91 -6.34
N LYS A 62 -12.89 4.73 -7.26
CA LYS A 62 -11.45 4.80 -6.98
C LYS A 62 -10.86 6.14 -7.39
N ASP A 63 -9.93 6.63 -6.58
CA ASP A 63 -9.09 7.81 -6.82
C ASP A 63 -9.88 9.10 -7.19
N LEU A 64 -11.06 9.29 -6.59
CA LEU A 64 -11.91 10.47 -6.79
C LEU A 64 -11.34 11.71 -6.09
N LEU A 65 -10.92 11.56 -4.84
CA LEU A 65 -10.46 12.63 -3.99
C LEU A 65 -8.99 12.97 -4.21
N SER A 66 -8.17 12.00 -4.63
CA SER A 66 -6.73 12.18 -4.86
C SER A 66 -6.30 12.15 -6.34
N GLY A 67 -7.22 11.86 -7.27
CA GLY A 67 -6.95 11.80 -8.70
C GLY A 67 -6.74 13.19 -9.32
N ASN A 68 -5.62 13.37 -10.03
CA ASN A 68 -5.25 14.65 -10.65
C ASN A 68 -6.00 14.95 -11.96
N LYS A 69 -6.75 14.00 -12.52
CA LYS A 69 -7.41 14.11 -13.83
C LYS A 69 -8.93 13.91 -13.76
N VAL A 70 -9.51 14.00 -12.57
CA VAL A 70 -10.96 13.87 -12.38
C VAL A 70 -11.64 15.14 -12.89
N LYS A 71 -12.42 15.00 -13.96
CA LYS A 71 -13.22 16.11 -14.50
C LYS A 71 -14.39 16.39 -13.57
N GLN A 72 -14.72 17.66 -13.36
CA GLN A 72 -15.90 18.08 -12.59
C GLN A 72 -15.95 17.49 -11.17
N LYS A 73 -14.78 17.31 -10.53
CA LYS A 73 -14.64 16.67 -9.21
C LYS A 73 -15.62 17.21 -8.17
N ASP A 74 -15.75 18.54 -8.05
CA ASP A 74 -16.63 19.15 -7.06
C ASP A 74 -18.10 18.77 -7.28
N LEU A 75 -18.55 18.75 -8.55
CA LEU A 75 -19.89 18.31 -8.92
C LEU A 75 -20.12 16.82 -8.60
N LEU A 76 -19.13 15.96 -8.82
CA LEU A 76 -19.22 14.55 -8.46
C LEU A 76 -19.32 14.38 -6.94
N VAL A 77 -18.56 15.14 -6.17
CA VAL A 77 -18.63 15.17 -4.70
C VAL A 77 -20.02 15.62 -4.25
N ASP A 78 -20.57 16.69 -4.81
CA ASP A 78 -21.91 17.19 -4.46
C ASP A 78 -23.00 16.13 -4.73
N ILE A 79 -22.91 15.41 -5.86
CA ILE A 79 -23.83 14.30 -6.17
C ILE A 79 -23.75 13.21 -5.12
N LEU A 80 -22.54 12.85 -4.68
CA LEU A 80 -22.35 11.82 -3.65
C LEU A 80 -22.92 12.24 -2.30
N LEU A 81 -22.77 13.52 -1.91
CA LEU A 81 -23.33 14.03 -0.66
C LEU A 81 -24.86 14.02 -0.66
N GLN A 82 -25.48 14.21 -1.82
CA GLN A 82 -26.94 14.16 -1.99
C GLN A 82 -27.50 12.73 -2.09
N SER A 83 -26.64 11.71 -2.25
CA SER A 83 -27.08 10.33 -2.52
C SER A 83 -27.64 9.57 -1.31
N GLY A 84 -27.64 10.18 -0.11
CA GLY A 84 -28.61 9.98 0.99
C GLY A 84 -28.93 8.57 1.54
N GLY A 85 -28.31 7.49 1.07
CA GLY A 85 -28.67 6.13 1.48
C GLY A 85 -28.00 4.97 0.74
N THR A 86 -27.13 5.24 -0.23
CA THR A 86 -26.49 4.20 -1.03
C THR A 86 -25.24 3.63 -0.36
N ASN A 87 -24.99 2.33 -0.53
CA ASN A 87 -23.74 1.68 -0.15
C ASN A 87 -22.61 2.21 -1.04
N ILE A 88 -22.02 3.35 -0.71
CA ILE A 88 -20.92 3.94 -1.46
C ILE A 88 -19.61 3.73 -0.70
N ILE A 89 -18.58 3.27 -1.42
CA ILE A 89 -17.20 3.21 -0.97
C ILE A 89 -16.35 4.13 -1.85
N LEU A 90 -15.64 5.07 -1.23
CA LEU A 90 -14.55 5.78 -1.87
C LEU A 90 -13.23 5.10 -1.50
N PHE A 91 -12.43 4.73 -2.50
CA PHE A 91 -11.14 4.08 -2.30
C PHE A 91 -10.02 4.94 -2.87
N GLU A 92 -9.08 5.33 -2.03
CA GLU A 92 -7.99 6.24 -2.39
C GLU A 92 -6.63 5.63 -2.06
N THR A 93 -5.75 5.57 -3.07
CA THR A 93 -4.38 5.04 -2.92
C THR A 93 -3.41 6.02 -2.25
N LYS A 94 -3.90 7.20 -1.86
CA LYS A 94 -3.14 8.24 -1.18
C LYS A 94 -3.84 8.68 0.09
N LYS A 95 -3.06 9.26 1.01
CA LYS A 95 -3.62 9.97 2.16
C LYS A 95 -4.45 11.17 1.69
N ILE A 96 -5.70 11.23 2.13
CA ILE A 96 -6.58 12.39 1.93
C ILE A 96 -6.41 13.35 3.11
N SER A 97 -6.44 14.65 2.83
CA SER A 97 -6.37 15.68 3.86
C SER A 97 -7.71 15.85 4.57
N ASP A 98 -7.66 16.25 5.85
CA ASP A 98 -8.87 16.47 6.65
C ASP A 98 -9.83 17.47 5.98
N THR A 99 -9.29 18.51 5.33
CA THR A 99 -10.09 19.50 4.58
C THR A 99 -10.92 18.86 3.45
N ALA A 100 -10.36 17.89 2.73
CA ALA A 100 -11.08 17.19 1.67
C ALA A 100 -12.08 16.14 2.21
N LEU A 101 -11.89 15.70 3.46
CA LEU A 101 -12.80 14.78 4.15
C LEU A 101 -13.95 15.51 4.86
N LYS A 102 -13.80 16.79 5.20
CA LYS A 102 -14.83 17.61 5.89
C LYS A 102 -16.24 17.50 5.30
N PRO A 103 -16.44 17.51 3.97
CA PRO A 103 -17.78 17.37 3.40
C PRO A 103 -18.45 16.02 3.71
N PHE A 104 -17.65 14.98 3.99
CA PHE A 104 -18.10 13.62 4.28
C PHE A 104 -18.15 13.31 5.79
N SER A 105 -18.59 14.26 6.61
CA SER A 105 -18.60 14.14 8.08
C SER A 105 -19.41 12.95 8.61
N GLU A 106 -20.43 12.50 7.87
CA GLU A 106 -21.26 11.34 8.21
C GLU A 106 -20.69 10.01 7.69
N ALA A 107 -19.63 10.04 6.88
CA ALA A 107 -19.02 8.83 6.35
C ALA A 107 -18.12 8.15 7.39
N LYS A 108 -18.07 6.83 7.36
CA LYS A 108 -17.06 6.08 8.11
C LYS A 108 -15.72 6.23 7.40
N ILE A 109 -14.70 6.76 8.08
CA ILE A 109 -13.37 6.97 7.52
C ILE A 109 -12.42 5.92 8.09
N GLU A 110 -11.77 5.14 7.23
CA GLU A 110 -10.71 4.19 7.59
C GLU A 110 -9.40 4.60 6.90
N SER A 111 -8.42 5.06 7.68
CA SER A 111 -7.13 5.53 7.19
C SER A 111 -6.02 4.50 7.42
N TYR A 112 -5.19 4.28 6.39
CA TYR A 112 -4.14 3.26 6.37
C TYR A 112 -2.77 3.90 6.11
N HIS A 113 -2.03 4.13 7.19
CA HIS A 113 -0.70 4.74 7.13
C HIS A 113 0.39 3.67 7.15
N ILE A 114 1.45 3.89 6.37
CA ILE A 114 2.66 3.07 6.48
C ILE A 114 3.20 3.24 7.90
N ASN A 115 3.28 2.13 8.63
CA ASN A 115 3.83 2.15 9.98
C ASN A 115 5.34 2.47 9.92
N PRO A 116 5.82 3.56 10.56
CA PRO A 116 7.21 3.97 10.48
C PRO A 116 8.20 2.94 11.05
N VAL A 117 7.71 1.95 11.80
CA VAL A 117 8.52 0.83 12.32
C VAL A 117 9.26 0.10 11.19
N ILE A 118 8.71 0.02 9.97
CA ILE A 118 9.40 -0.61 8.83
C ILE A 118 10.72 0.11 8.50
N PHE A 119 10.76 1.43 8.52
CA PHE A 119 11.97 2.19 8.19
C PHE A 119 13.04 2.01 9.26
N LYS A 120 12.65 2.01 10.54
CA LYS A 120 13.57 1.73 11.64
C LYS A 120 14.11 0.30 11.59
N PHE A 121 13.30 -0.67 11.16
CA PHE A 121 13.77 -2.03 10.91
C PHE A 121 14.81 -2.07 9.78
N LEU A 122 14.58 -1.36 8.67
CA LEU A 122 15.52 -1.29 7.56
C LEU A 122 16.88 -0.69 7.98
N ASP A 123 16.91 0.23 8.95
CA ASP A 123 18.16 0.78 9.50
C ASP A 123 19.00 -0.29 10.24
N PHE A 124 18.39 -1.40 10.68
CA PHE A 124 19.11 -2.51 11.29
C PHE A 124 19.79 -3.43 10.28
N LEU A 125 19.50 -3.31 8.98
CA LEU A 125 20.18 -4.06 7.92
C LEU A 125 21.63 -3.59 7.79
N ARG A 126 22.54 -4.27 8.48
CA ARG A 126 23.98 -4.03 8.42
C ARG A 126 24.75 -5.26 8.92
N PRO A 127 25.99 -5.47 8.44
CA PRO A 127 26.81 -6.59 8.88
C PRO A 127 27.04 -6.56 10.39
N GLY A 128 27.03 -7.74 11.01
CA GLY A 128 27.29 -7.91 12.45
C GLY A 128 26.15 -7.44 13.38
N ASN A 129 24.96 -7.13 12.85
CA ASN A 129 23.84 -6.62 13.63
C ASN A 129 22.64 -7.59 13.71
N ALA A 130 22.87 -8.89 13.50
CA ALA A 130 21.85 -9.93 13.41
C ALA A 130 20.85 -9.92 14.58
N LYS A 131 21.32 -9.74 15.83
CA LYS A 131 20.44 -9.70 17.02
C LYS A 131 19.34 -8.64 16.91
N ASN A 132 19.72 -7.41 16.54
CA ASN A 132 18.77 -6.30 16.43
C ASN A 132 17.89 -6.45 15.18
N LEU A 133 18.45 -6.97 14.09
CA LEU A 133 17.71 -7.23 12.86
C LEU A 133 16.60 -8.27 13.09
N LEU A 134 16.91 -9.39 13.75
CA LEU A 134 15.95 -10.44 14.08
C LEU A 134 14.89 -9.97 15.08
N ALA A 135 15.28 -9.18 16.10
CA ALA A 135 14.32 -8.57 17.02
C ALA A 135 13.37 -7.60 16.30
N GLY A 136 13.89 -6.81 15.34
CA GLY A 136 13.08 -5.94 14.49
C GLY A 136 12.14 -6.72 13.57
N TRP A 137 12.61 -7.83 12.99
CA TRP A 137 11.78 -8.72 12.18
C TRP A 137 10.61 -9.31 12.98
N ASN A 138 10.88 -9.86 14.17
CA ASN A 138 9.84 -10.38 15.05
C ASN A 138 8.81 -9.31 15.42
N ARG A 139 9.26 -8.07 15.65
CA ARG A 139 8.35 -6.94 15.90
C ARG A 139 7.45 -6.64 14.70
N LEU A 140 7.95 -6.74 13.48
CA LEU A 140 7.12 -6.55 12.27
C LEU A 140 6.06 -7.65 12.14
N ILE A 141 6.41 -8.90 12.44
CA ILE A 141 5.47 -10.03 12.46
C ILE A 141 4.38 -9.82 13.52
N VAL A 142 4.74 -9.42 14.75
CA VAL A 142 3.77 -9.11 15.81
C VAL A 142 2.82 -7.97 15.44
N LEU A 143 3.29 -7.03 14.62
CA LEU A 143 2.49 -5.92 14.09
C LEU A 143 1.71 -6.29 12.82
N ASN A 144 1.68 -7.56 12.42
CA ASN A 144 0.98 -8.08 11.24
C ASN A 144 1.41 -7.40 9.92
N HIS A 145 2.68 -7.04 9.78
CA HIS A 145 3.19 -6.64 8.48
C HIS A 145 3.26 -7.85 7.55
N GLU A 146 2.69 -7.72 6.35
CA GLU A 146 2.78 -8.79 5.35
C GLU A 146 4.25 -9.04 4.94
N PRO A 147 4.73 -10.30 4.95
CA PRO A 147 6.10 -10.63 4.58
C PRO A 147 6.50 -10.13 3.19
N GLU A 148 5.58 -10.16 2.22
CA GLU A 148 5.76 -9.70 0.85
C GLU A 148 6.05 -8.19 0.79
N TYR A 149 5.36 -7.41 1.64
CA TYR A 149 5.62 -5.98 1.80
C TYR A 149 7.02 -5.74 2.38
N VAL A 150 7.38 -6.47 3.44
CA VAL A 150 8.72 -6.35 4.05
C VAL A 150 9.80 -6.75 3.05
N PHE A 151 9.58 -7.82 2.27
CA PHE A 151 10.47 -8.24 1.19
C PHE A 151 10.69 -7.12 0.16
N ALA A 152 9.61 -6.51 -0.35
CA ALA A 152 9.72 -5.40 -1.29
C ALA A 152 10.51 -4.22 -0.71
N MET A 153 10.32 -3.93 0.57
CA MET A 153 11.03 -2.87 1.30
C MET A 153 12.53 -3.18 1.48
N VAL A 154 12.89 -4.43 1.79
CA VAL A 154 14.28 -4.90 1.88
C VAL A 154 14.96 -4.83 0.51
N VAL A 155 14.31 -5.30 -0.55
CA VAL A 155 14.82 -5.19 -1.93
C VAL A 155 15.08 -3.74 -2.31
N ARG A 156 14.12 -2.85 -2.03
CA ARG A 156 14.29 -1.41 -2.24
C ARG A 156 15.50 -0.88 -1.46
N GLN A 157 15.64 -1.27 -0.19
CA GLN A 157 16.74 -0.81 0.66
C GLN A 157 18.10 -1.24 0.10
N ILE A 158 18.28 -2.51 -0.25
CA ILE A 158 19.53 -3.01 -0.82
C ILE A 158 19.87 -2.27 -2.12
N ARG A 159 18.89 -2.03 -3.01
CA ARG A 159 19.12 -1.23 -4.23
C ARG A 159 19.58 0.20 -3.93
N LEU A 160 19.00 0.84 -2.91
CA LEU A 160 19.42 2.18 -2.50
C LEU A 160 20.84 2.18 -1.92
N LEU A 161 21.21 1.17 -1.14
CA LEU A 161 22.57 1.01 -0.61
C LEU A 161 23.59 0.78 -1.73
N ILE A 162 23.25 -0.03 -2.75
CA ILE A 162 24.07 -0.22 -3.95
C ILE A 162 24.26 1.12 -4.67
N GLN A 163 23.18 1.86 -4.95
CA GLN A 163 23.26 3.17 -5.59
C GLN A 163 24.13 4.14 -4.80
N ALA A 164 23.99 4.17 -3.47
CA ALA A 164 24.81 4.99 -2.60
C ALA A 164 26.30 4.66 -2.69
N LYS A 165 26.64 3.35 -2.75
CA LYS A 165 28.02 2.88 -2.91
C LYS A 165 28.59 3.14 -4.30
N SER A 166 27.78 3.06 -5.35
CA SER A 166 28.20 3.41 -6.72
C SER A 166 28.35 4.92 -6.93
N GLY A 167 27.68 5.75 -6.12
CA GLY A 167 27.81 7.19 -6.13
C GLY A 167 26.59 7.90 -5.54
N PRO A 168 26.75 8.83 -4.56
CA PRO A 168 25.62 9.53 -3.95
C PRO A 168 24.76 10.35 -4.93
N SER A 169 25.27 10.70 -6.11
CA SER A 169 24.52 11.39 -7.18
C SER A 169 23.38 10.54 -7.76
N TYR A 170 23.48 9.21 -7.69
CA TYR A 170 22.45 8.30 -8.19
C TYR A 170 21.20 8.23 -7.29
N LEU A 171 21.31 8.67 -6.02
CA LEU A 171 20.20 8.72 -5.09
C LEU A 171 19.28 9.93 -5.36
N LYS A 172 18.14 9.65 -5.99
CA LYS A 172 17.02 10.60 -6.18
C LYS A 172 16.09 10.62 -4.96
N LEU A 173 16.65 10.93 -3.80
CA LEU A 173 15.93 11.04 -2.53
C LEU A 173 16.05 12.46 -1.97
N SER A 174 15.09 12.86 -1.13
CA SER A 174 15.18 14.12 -0.37
C SER A 174 16.38 14.08 0.62
N PRO A 175 16.86 15.24 1.11
CA PRO A 175 18.13 15.32 1.84
C PRO A 175 18.23 14.40 3.06
N TYR A 176 17.16 14.28 3.85
CA TYR A 176 17.14 13.48 5.07
C TYR A 176 17.29 11.96 4.81
N PRO A 177 16.39 11.29 4.06
CA PRO A 177 16.55 9.87 3.77
C PRO A 177 17.83 9.59 2.98
N LYS A 178 18.27 10.51 2.10
CA LYS A 178 19.55 10.38 1.41
C LYS A 178 20.73 10.27 2.38
N LYS A 179 20.77 11.12 3.40
CA LYS A 179 21.83 11.08 4.42
C LYS A 179 21.85 9.75 5.17
N LEU A 180 20.68 9.24 5.57
CA LEU A 180 20.56 7.95 6.27
C LEU A 180 21.08 6.79 5.41
N ILE A 181 20.63 6.71 4.15
CA ILE A 181 21.07 5.67 3.21
C ILE A 181 22.58 5.73 2.97
N VAL A 182 23.13 6.93 2.72
CA VAL A 182 24.58 7.09 2.51
C VAL A 182 25.36 6.65 3.74
N THR A 183 24.87 6.97 4.94
CA THR A 183 25.51 6.59 6.21
C THR A 183 25.45 5.09 6.42
N GLN A 184 24.30 4.45 6.19
CA GLN A 184 24.16 3.01 6.32
C GLN A 184 25.03 2.28 5.30
N ALA A 185 25.11 2.80 4.07
CA ALA A 185 25.88 2.20 3.01
C ALA A 185 27.36 2.08 3.39
N THR A 186 27.95 3.03 4.14
CA THR A 186 29.37 2.96 4.53
C THR A 186 29.74 1.67 5.25
N LEU A 187 28.78 1.03 5.93
CA LEU A 187 28.95 -0.21 6.69
C LEU A 187 29.03 -1.48 5.82
N PHE A 188 28.85 -1.36 4.50
CA PHE A 188 28.87 -2.48 3.57
C PHE A 188 29.97 -2.34 2.52
N ASP A 189 30.48 -3.46 2.05
CA ASP A 189 31.23 -3.52 0.79
C ASP A 189 30.26 -3.68 -0.39
N LEU A 190 30.64 -3.16 -1.56
CA LEU A 190 29.78 -3.22 -2.75
C LEU A 190 29.51 -4.67 -3.17
N PHE A 191 30.53 -5.54 -3.15
CA PHE A 191 30.38 -6.96 -3.47
C PHE A 191 29.38 -7.65 -2.53
N HIS A 192 29.44 -7.36 -1.22
CA HIS A 192 28.49 -7.90 -0.27
C HIS A 192 27.04 -7.48 -0.59
N LEU A 193 26.82 -6.20 -0.94
CA LEU A 193 25.48 -5.75 -1.34
C LEU A 193 24.98 -6.42 -2.63
N LEU A 194 25.86 -6.67 -3.60
CA LEU A 194 25.53 -7.38 -4.83
C LEU A 194 25.16 -8.84 -4.55
N ASP A 195 25.86 -9.51 -3.65
CA ASP A 195 25.53 -10.87 -3.20
C ASP A 195 24.17 -10.92 -2.50
N LEU A 196 23.90 -9.98 -1.60
CA LEU A 196 22.59 -9.85 -0.95
C LEU A 196 21.48 -9.60 -1.97
N HIS A 197 21.72 -8.73 -2.96
CA HIS A 197 20.76 -8.47 -4.05
C HIS A 197 20.51 -9.72 -4.89
N GLN A 198 21.55 -10.51 -5.17
CA GLN A 198 21.42 -11.78 -5.87
C GLN A 198 20.60 -12.79 -5.07
N ILE A 199 20.79 -12.89 -3.75
CA ILE A 199 19.98 -13.75 -2.88
C ILE A 199 18.50 -13.33 -2.95
N LEU A 200 18.21 -12.04 -2.86
CA LEU A 200 16.84 -11.52 -2.95
C LEU A 200 16.20 -11.82 -4.31
N TYR A 201 16.96 -11.70 -5.41
CA TYR A 201 16.49 -12.11 -6.74
C TYR A 201 16.12 -13.60 -6.79
N GLN A 202 16.93 -14.48 -6.19
CA GLN A 202 16.61 -15.91 -6.13
C GLN A 202 15.34 -16.20 -5.31
N ILE A 203 15.12 -15.47 -4.22
CA ILE A 203 13.87 -15.54 -3.44
C ILE A 203 12.67 -15.16 -4.32
N ASP A 204 12.72 -13.99 -4.97
CA ASP A 204 11.64 -13.51 -5.84
C ASP A 204 11.32 -14.50 -6.96
N LYS A 205 12.35 -15.01 -7.64
CA LYS A 205 12.21 -16.01 -8.70
C LYS A 205 11.54 -17.28 -8.20
N LYS A 206 11.97 -17.81 -7.05
CA LYS A 206 11.40 -19.04 -6.49
C LYS A 206 9.93 -18.90 -6.13
N ILE A 207 9.55 -17.78 -5.53
CA ILE A 207 8.16 -17.49 -5.16
C ILE A 207 7.29 -17.34 -6.42
N LYS A 208 7.70 -16.51 -7.38
CA LYS A 208 6.91 -16.24 -8.60
C LYS A 208 6.78 -17.45 -9.53
N THR A 209 7.72 -18.39 -9.47
CA THR A 209 7.66 -19.63 -10.24
C THR A 209 7.01 -20.79 -9.49
N GLY A 210 6.54 -20.58 -8.25
CA GLY A 210 5.95 -21.63 -7.42
C GLY A 210 6.93 -22.74 -7.04
N THR A 211 8.24 -22.51 -7.15
CA THR A 211 9.29 -23.51 -6.86
C THR A 211 9.80 -23.41 -5.42
N SER A 212 9.34 -22.43 -4.64
CA SER A 212 9.66 -22.34 -3.23
C SER A 212 8.83 -23.33 -2.40
N VAL A 213 9.52 -24.13 -1.59
CA VAL A 213 8.89 -24.97 -0.56
C VAL A 213 8.59 -24.18 0.72
N LEU A 214 9.30 -23.07 0.93
CA LEU A 214 9.19 -22.24 2.13
C LEU A 214 8.34 -20.99 1.86
N PRO A 215 7.54 -20.55 2.85
CA PRO A 215 6.84 -19.27 2.79
C PRO A 215 7.81 -18.07 2.88
N MET A 216 7.32 -16.89 2.47
CA MET A 216 8.12 -15.67 2.34
C MET A 216 8.78 -15.24 3.66
N ASP A 217 8.09 -15.39 4.79
CA ASP A 217 8.58 -15.06 6.13
C ASP A 217 9.82 -15.90 6.52
N GLN A 218 9.82 -17.19 6.21
CA GLN A 218 10.95 -18.08 6.47
C GLN A 218 12.13 -17.81 5.54
N LEU A 219 11.87 -17.50 4.26
CA LEU A 219 12.92 -17.10 3.32
C LEU A 219 13.59 -15.79 3.75
N LEU A 220 12.81 -14.82 4.23
CA LEU A 220 13.32 -13.58 4.78
C LEU A 220 14.14 -13.81 6.06
N LEU A 221 13.67 -14.67 6.96
CA LEU A 221 14.44 -15.05 8.14
C LEU A 221 15.82 -15.62 7.78
N GLN A 222 15.88 -16.53 6.79
CA GLN A 222 17.14 -17.07 6.29
C GLN A 222 18.01 -16.00 5.63
N PHE A 223 17.42 -15.04 4.92
CA PHE A 223 18.14 -13.91 4.36
C PHE A 223 18.75 -13.03 5.45
N PHE A 224 18.02 -12.70 6.52
CA PHE A 224 18.52 -11.84 7.60
C PHE A 224 19.69 -12.44 8.38
N LEU A 225 19.84 -13.77 8.38
CA LEU A 225 21.00 -14.44 8.96
C LEU A 225 22.28 -14.29 8.12
N LYS A 226 22.15 -13.85 6.86
CA LYS A 226 23.26 -13.66 5.91
C LYS A 226 23.66 -12.19 5.74
N VAL A 227 22.91 -11.25 6.35
CA VAL A 227 23.20 -9.80 6.33
C VAL A 227 24.27 -9.46 7.36
#